data_AF-A0A9J2P3H6-F1
#
_entry.id   AF-A0A9J2P3H6-F1
#
_cell.length_a   1.000
_cell.length_b   1.000
_cell.length_c   1.000
_cell.angle_alpha   90.00
_cell.angle_beta   90.00
_cell.angle_gamma   90.00
#
_symmetry.space_group_name_H-M   'P 1'
#
loop_
_entity.id
_entity.type
_entity.pdbx_description
1 polymer ?
#
loop_
_entity_poly.entity_id
_entity_poly.type
_entity_poly.pdbx_seq_one_letter_code
_entity_poly.pdbx_strand_id
1 'polypeptide(L)'
;MFLTSYPLLLLFLPTFCAILSDDFNDWLVKNFGVDVQTMLNRADLDTLGSFGGKIDPSQLVHKDPVVFVHGVSDRAGDKPKYSADFFNSAHGYEWSELYGTTYANASQENPLQWAQYALQCKYVKQVRMLIIAVHYYTARPVNLVAYSMGVPLSRKAILGGRCVETDEDLGEPLTPFIETFVGVSGPNHGARPEVINPLFFHSVLQEMLFNLPSSLTLTLLISYGAVNKFLSGEDCKRN
;
A
#
# COMPACT_ATOMS: atom_id res chain seq x y z
N MET A 1 27.42 -16.87 -55.91
CA MET A 1 27.07 -15.91 -54.85
C MET A 1 26.97 -16.67 -53.54
N PHE A 2 27.95 -16.50 -52.65
CA PHE A 2 27.91 -17.07 -51.30
C PHE A 2 27.41 -15.97 -50.36
N LEU A 3 26.23 -16.16 -49.76
CA LEU A 3 25.71 -15.27 -48.72
C LEU A 3 26.17 -15.81 -47.37
N THR A 4 27.03 -15.05 -46.69
CA THR A 4 27.52 -15.33 -45.35
C THR A 4 26.45 -14.95 -44.32
N SER A 5 25.97 -15.92 -43.54
CA SER A 5 25.05 -15.68 -42.42
C SER A 5 25.83 -15.28 -41.17
N TYR A 6 25.58 -14.09 -40.63
CA TYR A 6 26.06 -13.72 -39.29
C TYR A 6 25.06 -14.20 -38.23
N PRO A 7 25.52 -14.82 -37.11
CA PRO A 7 24.63 -15.21 -36.04
C PRO A 7 24.18 -13.98 -35.26
N LEU A 8 22.86 -13.86 -35.06
CA LEU A 8 22.24 -12.82 -34.25
C LEU A 8 22.54 -13.08 -32.77
N LEU A 9 23.34 -12.23 -32.13
CA LEU A 9 23.62 -12.31 -30.71
C LEU A 9 22.40 -11.75 -29.94
N LEU A 10 21.61 -12.63 -29.33
CA LEU A 10 20.51 -12.25 -28.43
C LEU A 10 21.09 -11.76 -27.10
N LEU A 11 21.14 -10.44 -26.93
CA LEU A 11 21.40 -9.78 -25.65
C LEU A 11 20.17 -9.97 -24.75
N PHE A 12 20.28 -10.83 -23.74
CA PHE A 12 19.33 -10.86 -22.63
C PHE A 12 19.48 -9.57 -21.82
N LEU A 13 18.54 -8.64 -21.99
CA LEU A 13 18.37 -7.51 -21.10
C LEU A 13 17.71 -8.02 -19.81
N PRO A 14 18.34 -7.92 -18.64
CA PRO A 14 17.67 -8.26 -17.38
C PRO A 14 16.56 -7.24 -17.13
N THR A 15 15.32 -7.71 -17.11
CA THR A 15 14.15 -6.91 -16.69
C THR A 15 14.22 -6.72 -15.19
N PHE A 16 14.90 -5.66 -14.74
CA PHE A 16 14.89 -5.26 -13.32
C PHE A 16 13.60 -4.50 -13.02
N CYS A 17 12.60 -5.26 -12.62
CA CYS A 17 11.33 -4.78 -12.08
C CYS A 17 11.32 -5.11 -10.58
N ALA A 18 12.21 -4.47 -9.83
CA ALA A 18 12.23 -4.58 -8.38
C ALA A 18 11.29 -3.54 -7.78
N ILE A 19 10.21 -4.04 -7.18
CA ILE A 19 9.07 -3.29 -6.65
C ILE A 19 9.32 -2.98 -5.16
N LEU A 20 9.70 -4.00 -4.38
CA LEU A 20 10.49 -3.84 -3.16
C LEU A 20 11.99 -3.80 -3.50
N SER A 21 12.81 -3.15 -2.69
CA SER A 21 14.27 -3.18 -2.86
C SER A 21 14.81 -4.61 -2.82
N ASP A 22 15.90 -4.88 -3.53
CA ASP A 22 16.57 -6.18 -3.52
C ASP A 22 16.98 -6.61 -2.10
N ASP A 23 17.51 -5.69 -1.28
CA ASP A 23 17.89 -5.98 0.11
C ASP A 23 16.71 -6.49 0.93
N PHE A 24 15.56 -5.82 0.85
CA PHE A 24 14.37 -6.26 1.57
C PHE A 24 13.80 -7.57 1.01
N ASN A 25 13.82 -7.79 -0.31
CA ASN A 25 13.42 -9.06 -0.91
C ASN A 25 14.29 -10.22 -0.42
N ASP A 26 15.61 -10.07 -0.45
CA ASP A 26 16.56 -11.07 0.03
C ASP A 26 16.36 -11.34 1.52
N TRP A 27 16.12 -10.30 2.30
CA TRP A 27 15.81 -10.42 3.72
C TRP A 27 14.49 -11.17 3.95
N LEU A 28 13.44 -10.90 3.17
CA LEU A 28 12.16 -11.61 3.26
C LEU A 28 12.32 -13.10 2.94
N VAL A 29 13.03 -13.44 1.85
CA VAL A 29 13.32 -14.84 1.50
C VAL A 29 14.06 -15.53 2.64
N LYS A 30 15.07 -14.88 3.19
CA LYS A 30 15.90 -15.44 4.26
C LYS A 30 15.13 -15.70 5.56
N ASN A 31 14.21 -14.80 5.94
CA ASN A 31 13.55 -14.85 7.25
C ASN A 31 12.14 -15.48 7.22
N PHE A 32 11.45 -15.41 6.08
CA PHE A 32 10.05 -15.84 5.95
C PHE A 32 9.80 -16.77 4.75
N GLY A 33 10.78 -16.94 3.85
CA GLY A 33 10.66 -17.81 2.68
C GLY A 33 10.08 -17.11 1.45
N VAL A 34 10.20 -17.79 0.30
CA VAL A 34 9.84 -17.26 -1.02
C VAL A 34 8.35 -16.95 -1.17
N ASP A 35 7.48 -17.69 -0.48
CA ASP A 35 6.03 -17.48 -0.56
C ASP A 35 5.62 -16.15 0.06
N VAL A 36 6.21 -15.79 1.21
CA VAL A 36 5.97 -14.50 1.87
C VAL A 36 6.58 -13.37 1.05
N GLN A 37 7.79 -13.56 0.52
CA GLN A 37 8.40 -12.57 -0.36
C GLN A 37 7.53 -12.33 -1.60
N THR A 38 7.04 -13.38 -2.26
CA THR A 38 6.20 -13.26 -3.46
C THR A 38 4.88 -12.56 -3.14
N MET A 39 4.23 -12.95 -2.03
CA MET A 39 3.00 -12.34 -1.53
C MET A 39 3.18 -10.83 -1.29
N LEU A 40 4.29 -10.41 -0.70
CA LEU A 40 4.54 -9.02 -0.34
C LEU A 40 5.14 -8.19 -1.47
N ASN A 41 5.93 -8.76 -2.37
CA ASN A 41 6.58 -8.02 -3.45
C ASN A 41 5.61 -7.67 -4.57
N ARG A 42 4.65 -8.56 -4.89
CA ARG A 42 3.67 -8.35 -5.96
C ARG A 42 4.31 -8.00 -7.31
N ALA A 43 5.33 -8.76 -7.68
CA ALA A 43 6.03 -8.70 -8.99
C ALA A 43 5.07 -8.67 -10.20
N ASP A 44 3.91 -9.32 -10.06
CA ASP A 44 2.85 -9.38 -11.07
C ASP A 44 2.19 -8.03 -11.39
N LEU A 45 2.39 -7.00 -10.56
CA LEU A 45 1.80 -5.68 -10.71
C LEU A 45 2.81 -4.58 -11.07
N ASP A 46 4.08 -4.92 -11.31
CA ASP A 46 5.16 -3.95 -11.58
C ASP A 46 5.18 -2.81 -10.52
N THR A 47 5.55 -1.60 -10.90
CA THR A 47 5.61 -0.40 -10.02
C THR A 47 4.33 -0.12 -9.22
N LEU A 48 3.21 -0.76 -9.55
CA LEU A 48 1.93 -0.62 -8.84
C LEU A 48 1.78 -1.61 -7.68
N GLY A 49 2.61 -2.64 -7.63
CA GLY A 49 2.50 -3.75 -6.69
C GLY A 49 2.81 -3.38 -5.25
N SER A 50 4.00 -2.82 -5.01
CA SER A 50 4.57 -2.60 -3.69
C SER A 50 5.66 -1.52 -3.74
N PHE A 51 6.16 -1.11 -2.59
CA PHE A 51 7.36 -0.25 -2.49
C PHE A 51 7.99 -0.38 -1.11
N GLY A 52 9.27 -0.05 -1.04
CA GLY A 52 10.01 0.10 0.22
C GLY A 52 11.22 -0.82 0.35
N GLY A 53 12.00 -0.54 1.37
CA GLY A 53 13.21 -1.27 1.72
C GLY A 53 14.48 -0.46 1.51
N LYS A 54 15.59 -0.95 2.06
CA LYS A 54 16.87 -0.26 1.99
C LYS A 54 17.49 -0.40 0.60
N ILE A 55 18.23 0.62 0.18
CA ILE A 55 19.03 0.55 -1.04
C ILE A 55 20.14 -0.50 -0.91
N ASP A 56 20.68 -0.67 0.29
CA ASP A 56 21.69 -1.67 0.62
C ASP A 56 21.67 -1.99 2.14
N PRO A 57 22.27 -3.11 2.57
CA PRO A 57 22.22 -3.56 3.96
C PRO A 57 22.81 -2.57 4.98
N SER A 58 23.72 -1.68 4.56
CA SER A 58 24.40 -0.71 5.42
C SER A 58 23.61 0.57 5.65
N GLN A 59 22.53 0.79 4.88
CA GLN A 59 21.67 1.96 5.05
C GLN A 59 21.02 1.96 6.45
N LEU A 60 21.19 3.07 7.16
CA LEU A 60 20.59 3.29 8.46
C LEU A 60 19.13 3.75 8.32
N VAL A 61 18.29 3.34 9.28
CA VAL A 61 16.88 3.73 9.39
C VAL A 61 16.76 4.69 10.58
N HIS A 62 16.41 5.94 10.31
CA HIS A 62 16.45 7.01 11.32
C HIS A 62 15.09 7.25 11.97
N LYS A 63 14.01 7.06 11.20
CA LYS A 63 12.62 7.26 11.63
C LYS A 63 11.88 5.95 11.74
N ASP A 64 10.81 5.97 12.53
CA ASP A 64 9.89 4.85 12.63
C ASP A 64 9.18 4.65 11.28
N PRO A 65 9.30 3.46 10.68
CA PRO A 65 8.79 3.22 9.34
C PRO A 65 7.28 3.39 9.26
N VAL A 66 6.81 3.82 8.10
CA VAL A 66 5.40 3.97 7.78
C VAL A 66 4.97 2.87 6.81
N VAL A 67 3.96 2.10 7.20
CA VAL A 67 3.29 1.14 6.35
C VAL A 67 1.97 1.74 5.86
N PHE A 68 1.82 1.80 4.54
CA PHE A 68 0.62 2.30 3.89
C PHE A 68 -0.26 1.15 3.39
N VAL A 69 -1.56 1.22 3.68
CA VAL A 69 -2.53 0.18 3.33
C VAL A 69 -3.64 0.79 2.47
N HIS A 70 -3.74 0.34 1.22
CA HIS A 70 -4.69 0.87 0.24
C HIS A 70 -6.15 0.51 0.58
N GLY A 71 -7.09 1.17 -0.12
CA GLY A 71 -8.52 0.88 -0.05
C GLY A 71 -9.00 -0.11 -1.10
N VAL A 72 -10.32 -0.22 -1.24
CA VAL A 72 -10.92 -1.00 -2.33
C VAL A 72 -10.56 -0.37 -3.68
N SER A 73 -10.28 -1.21 -4.69
CA SER A 73 -9.93 -0.79 -6.06
C SER A 73 -8.66 0.05 -6.23
N ASP A 74 -7.93 0.34 -5.16
CA ASP A 74 -6.59 0.93 -5.20
C ASP A 74 -5.51 -0.17 -5.09
N ARG A 75 -4.26 0.21 -5.29
CA ARG A 75 -3.04 -0.58 -5.09
C ARG A 75 -2.03 0.20 -4.27
N ALA A 76 -0.91 -0.43 -3.90
CA ALA A 76 0.19 0.26 -3.23
C ALA A 76 0.73 1.43 -4.08
N GLY A 77 0.88 1.24 -5.40
CA GLY A 77 1.37 2.28 -6.30
C GLY A 77 0.41 3.46 -6.56
N ASP A 78 -0.83 3.43 -6.06
CA ASP A 78 -1.80 4.51 -6.25
C ASP A 78 -1.73 5.51 -5.06
N LYS A 79 -2.84 5.74 -4.34
CA LYS A 79 -2.90 6.66 -3.18
C LYS A 79 -1.81 6.43 -2.11
N PRO A 80 -1.47 5.18 -1.73
CA PRO A 80 -0.40 4.92 -0.77
C PRO A 80 0.95 5.46 -1.23
N LYS A 81 1.32 5.24 -2.50
CA LYS A 81 2.60 5.72 -3.05
C LYS A 81 2.67 7.24 -3.08
N TYR A 82 1.59 7.93 -3.43
CA TYR A 82 1.55 9.41 -3.33
C TYR A 82 1.73 9.91 -1.90
N SER A 83 1.21 9.17 -0.93
CA SER A 83 1.40 9.49 0.49
C SER A 83 2.86 9.27 0.91
N ALA A 84 3.46 8.17 0.47
CA ALA A 84 4.88 7.91 0.67
C ALA A 84 5.76 8.99 0.02
N ASP A 85 5.45 9.41 -1.21
CA ASP A 85 6.16 10.48 -1.91
C ASP A 85 6.05 11.82 -1.17
N PHE A 86 4.89 12.12 -0.58
CA PHE A 86 4.73 13.29 0.29
C PHE A 86 5.59 13.21 1.56
N PHE A 87 5.65 12.05 2.21
CA PHE A 87 6.54 11.84 3.38
C PHE A 87 8.02 11.97 2.99
N ASN A 88 8.41 11.43 1.85
CA ASN A 88 9.78 11.52 1.34
C ASN A 88 10.16 12.96 1.00
N SER A 89 9.37 13.61 0.14
CA SER A 89 9.69 14.95 -0.39
C SER A 89 9.45 16.10 0.59
N ALA A 90 8.43 16.03 1.44
CA ALA A 90 8.04 17.14 2.32
C ALA A 90 8.45 16.93 3.78
N HIS A 91 8.71 15.69 4.20
CA HIS A 91 9.01 15.35 5.59
C HIS A 91 10.34 14.63 5.79
N GLY A 92 11.14 14.47 4.73
CA GLY A 92 12.50 13.93 4.78
C GLY A 92 12.56 12.47 5.25
N TYR A 93 11.52 11.68 4.97
CA TYR A 93 11.59 10.23 5.13
C TYR A 93 12.41 9.61 3.99
N GLU A 94 13.11 8.53 4.26
CA GLU A 94 13.82 7.75 3.24
C GLU A 94 12.95 6.59 2.72
N TRP A 95 13.25 6.05 1.52
CA TRP A 95 12.54 4.86 1.01
C TRP A 95 12.74 3.60 1.88
N SER A 96 13.80 3.57 2.68
CA SER A 96 14.03 2.58 3.73
C SER A 96 13.09 2.71 4.93
N GLU A 97 12.23 3.71 4.95
CA GLU A 97 11.28 4.03 6.03
C GLU A 97 9.82 4.02 5.54
N LEU A 98 9.58 3.74 4.25
CA LEU A 98 8.26 3.86 3.62
C LEU A 98 7.91 2.58 2.89
N TYR A 99 6.78 1.95 3.27
CA TYR A 99 6.44 0.61 2.82
C TYR A 99 4.98 0.50 2.40
N GLY A 100 4.71 -0.28 1.36
CA GLY A 100 3.35 -0.62 0.95
C GLY A 100 3.35 -1.89 0.12
N THR A 101 2.27 -2.68 0.23
CA THR A 101 2.02 -3.84 -0.64
C THR A 101 0.56 -3.86 -1.05
N THR A 102 0.30 -4.43 -2.22
CA THR A 102 -1.06 -4.59 -2.73
C THR A 102 -1.64 -5.91 -2.27
N TYR A 103 -2.68 -5.86 -1.46
CA TYR A 103 -3.50 -7.03 -1.16
C TYR A 103 -4.57 -7.23 -2.24
N ALA A 104 -5.02 -8.47 -2.41
CA ALA A 104 -6.01 -8.87 -3.42
C ALA A 104 -5.59 -8.61 -4.87
N ASN A 105 -6.54 -8.79 -5.79
CA ASN A 105 -6.30 -8.76 -7.24
C ASN A 105 -6.28 -7.34 -7.83
N ALA A 106 -6.04 -6.28 -7.05
CA ALA A 106 -5.54 -5.01 -7.58
C ALA A 106 -6.23 -4.54 -8.88
N SER A 107 -7.49 -4.10 -8.78
CA SER A 107 -8.33 -3.66 -9.91
C SER A 107 -8.12 -4.46 -11.22
N GLN A 108 -8.36 -5.77 -11.22
CA GLN A 108 -8.52 -6.54 -12.46
C GLN A 108 -9.85 -6.16 -13.13
N GLU A 109 -9.89 -4.98 -13.76
CA GLU A 109 -10.82 -4.49 -14.79
C GLU A 109 -12.34 -4.73 -14.59
N ASN A 110 -12.76 -5.17 -13.41
CA ASN A 110 -14.15 -5.49 -13.13
C ASN A 110 -14.78 -4.35 -12.30
N PRO A 111 -15.67 -3.53 -12.90
CA PRO A 111 -16.29 -2.39 -12.24
C PRO A 111 -17.22 -2.77 -11.07
N LEU A 112 -17.54 -4.05 -10.88
CA LEU A 112 -18.32 -4.57 -9.75
C LEU A 112 -17.45 -5.28 -8.69
N GLN A 113 -16.13 -5.33 -8.87
CA GLN A 113 -15.25 -6.05 -7.94
C GLN A 113 -15.34 -5.49 -6.52
N TRP A 114 -15.57 -4.18 -6.36
CA TRP A 114 -15.75 -3.52 -5.07
C TRP A 114 -16.88 -4.14 -4.23
N ALA A 115 -17.94 -4.66 -4.87
CA ALA A 115 -19.06 -5.32 -4.19
C ALA A 115 -18.71 -6.74 -3.70
N GLN A 116 -17.62 -7.31 -4.21
CA GLN A 116 -17.11 -8.63 -3.86
C GLN A 116 -15.91 -8.57 -2.91
N TYR A 117 -15.40 -7.37 -2.60
CA TYR A 117 -14.34 -7.17 -1.63
C TYR A 117 -14.87 -7.39 -0.20
N ALA A 118 -14.98 -8.67 0.18
CA ALA A 118 -15.16 -9.08 1.55
C ALA A 118 -13.86 -8.89 2.35
N LEU A 119 -13.99 -8.62 3.65
CA LEU A 119 -12.87 -8.59 4.59
C LEU A 119 -12.31 -10.00 4.81
N GLN A 120 -11.56 -10.51 3.83
CA GLN A 120 -11.04 -11.87 3.88
C GLN A 120 -9.80 -11.99 4.76
N CYS A 121 -9.70 -13.10 5.49
CA CYS A 121 -8.59 -13.43 6.38
C CYS A 121 -7.25 -13.39 5.65
N LYS A 122 -7.20 -13.85 4.39
CA LYS A 122 -5.97 -13.81 3.59
C LYS A 122 -5.43 -12.39 3.38
N TYR A 123 -6.30 -11.39 3.23
CA TYR A 123 -5.87 -9.99 3.09
C TYR A 123 -5.40 -9.42 4.42
N VAL A 124 -6.07 -9.78 5.52
CA VAL A 124 -5.63 -9.44 6.88
C VAL A 124 -4.24 -10.03 7.15
N LYS A 125 -4.01 -11.30 6.81
CA LYS A 125 -2.72 -11.97 6.97
C LYS A 125 -1.60 -11.31 6.17
N GLN A 126 -1.89 -10.90 4.94
CA GLN A 126 -0.91 -10.19 4.11
C GLN A 126 -0.52 -8.83 4.72
N VAL A 127 -1.51 -8.02 5.13
CA VAL A 127 -1.25 -6.74 5.81
C VAL A 127 -0.48 -6.98 7.12
N ARG A 128 -0.90 -7.97 7.92
CA ARG A 128 -0.23 -8.34 9.17
C ARG A 128 1.23 -8.75 8.93
N MET A 129 1.50 -9.53 7.89
CA MET A 129 2.87 -9.91 7.56
C MET A 129 3.73 -8.73 7.11
N LEU A 130 3.19 -7.77 6.36
CA LEU A 130 3.96 -6.58 6.01
C LEU A 130 4.38 -5.81 7.27
N ILE A 131 3.46 -5.59 8.22
CA ILE A 131 3.75 -4.91 9.48
C ILE A 131 4.86 -5.63 10.25
N ILE A 132 4.72 -6.96 10.40
CA ILE A 132 5.71 -7.79 11.11
C ILE A 132 7.07 -7.73 10.42
N ALA A 133 7.11 -7.91 9.10
CA ALA A 133 8.34 -7.89 8.33
C ALA A 133 9.05 -6.54 8.45
N VAL A 134 8.32 -5.43 8.32
CA VAL A 134 8.88 -4.08 8.44
C VAL A 134 9.41 -3.81 9.85
N HIS A 135 8.66 -4.21 10.89
CA HIS A 135 9.10 -4.09 12.28
C HIS A 135 10.46 -4.79 12.50
N TYR A 136 10.57 -6.06 12.10
CA TYR A 136 11.79 -6.83 12.30
C TYR A 136 12.95 -6.41 11.38
N TYR A 137 12.65 -5.98 10.16
CA TYR A 137 13.66 -5.55 9.19
C TYR A 137 14.31 -4.21 9.59
N THR A 138 13.52 -3.30 10.15
CA THR A 138 14.01 -1.98 10.59
C THR A 138 14.43 -1.99 12.05
N ALA A 139 13.97 -2.96 12.85
CA ALA A 139 14.08 -3.01 14.32
C ALA A 139 13.48 -1.77 15.00
N ARG A 140 12.34 -1.29 14.49
CA ARG A 140 11.66 -0.07 14.96
C ARG A 140 10.14 -0.26 15.12
N PRO A 141 9.47 0.52 15.98
CA PRO A 141 8.01 0.62 15.97
C PRO A 141 7.48 1.04 14.59
N VAL A 142 6.27 0.59 14.23
CA VAL A 142 5.68 0.86 12.92
C VAL A 142 4.53 1.85 13.05
N ASN A 143 4.51 2.84 12.17
CA ASN A 143 3.38 3.73 11.94
C ASN A 143 2.53 3.18 10.79
N LEU A 144 1.21 3.19 10.93
CA LEU A 144 0.30 2.75 9.85
C LEU A 144 -0.59 3.88 9.36
N VAL A 145 -0.69 4.00 8.04
CA VAL A 145 -1.65 4.87 7.36
C VAL A 145 -2.52 4.02 6.44
N ALA A 146 -3.79 3.89 6.77
CA ALA A 146 -4.72 3.03 6.06
C ALA A 146 -5.87 3.83 5.42
N TYR A 147 -6.30 3.42 4.22
CA TYR A 147 -7.34 4.09 3.44
C TYR A 147 -8.56 3.22 3.24
N SER A 148 -9.77 3.77 3.44
CA SER A 148 -11.04 3.10 3.13
C SER A 148 -11.08 1.67 3.72
N MET A 149 -11.28 0.64 2.89
CA MET A 149 -11.29 -0.76 3.31
C MET A 149 -9.98 -1.24 3.98
N GLY A 150 -8.85 -0.61 3.69
CA GLY A 150 -7.58 -0.86 4.37
C GLY A 150 -7.65 -0.59 5.87
N VAL A 151 -8.54 0.29 6.33
CA VAL A 151 -8.69 0.64 7.75
C VAL A 151 -9.18 -0.55 8.59
N PRO A 152 -10.36 -1.15 8.33
CA PRO A 152 -10.79 -2.33 9.08
C PRO A 152 -9.86 -3.54 8.89
N LEU A 153 -9.25 -3.72 7.71
CA LEU A 153 -8.23 -4.75 7.50
C LEU A 153 -7.04 -4.57 8.44
N SER A 154 -6.48 -3.35 8.50
CA SER A 154 -5.34 -3.02 9.36
C SER A 154 -5.69 -3.17 10.83
N ARG A 155 -6.90 -2.73 11.25
CA ARG A 155 -7.36 -2.93 12.63
C ARG A 155 -7.39 -4.41 13.00
N LYS A 156 -7.94 -5.26 12.12
CA LYS A 156 -7.96 -6.71 12.36
C LYS A 156 -6.55 -7.30 12.36
N ALA A 157 -5.67 -6.85 11.47
CA ALA A 157 -4.26 -7.27 11.42
C ALA A 157 -3.51 -6.91 12.71
N ILE A 158 -3.73 -5.71 13.26
CA ILE A 158 -3.12 -5.25 14.51
C ILE A 158 -3.69 -5.99 15.71
N LEU A 159 -5.01 -6.12 15.84
CA LEU A 159 -5.64 -6.73 17.02
C LEU A 159 -5.45 -8.26 17.07
N GLY A 160 -5.19 -8.91 15.94
CA GLY A 160 -5.00 -10.35 15.89
C GLY A 160 -6.26 -11.15 16.23
N GLY A 161 -6.08 -12.27 16.93
CA GLY A 161 -7.12 -13.25 17.24
C GLY A 161 -7.68 -13.96 16.00
N ARG A 162 -8.86 -14.55 16.12
CA ARG A 162 -9.41 -15.45 15.09
C ARG A 162 -10.09 -14.72 13.93
N CYS A 163 -9.84 -15.17 12.72
CA CYS A 163 -10.58 -14.75 11.54
C CYS A 163 -12.01 -15.30 11.57
N VAL A 164 -13.01 -14.44 11.32
CA VAL A 164 -14.42 -14.83 11.46
C VAL A 164 -14.83 -15.92 10.45
N GLU A 165 -14.31 -15.84 9.22
CA GLU A 165 -14.74 -16.71 8.12
C GLU A 165 -13.98 -18.05 8.05
N THR A 166 -12.72 -18.09 8.50
CA THR A 166 -11.85 -19.27 8.39
C THR A 166 -11.50 -19.90 9.74
N ASP A 167 -11.83 -19.24 10.86
CA ASP A 167 -11.40 -19.59 12.21
C ASP A 167 -9.87 -19.66 12.42
N GLU A 168 -9.10 -19.20 11.43
CA GLU A 168 -7.64 -19.15 11.51
C GLU A 168 -7.18 -18.13 12.57
N ASP A 169 -6.25 -18.55 13.41
CA ASP A 169 -5.67 -17.69 14.43
C ASP A 169 -4.57 -16.80 13.83
N LEU A 170 -4.72 -15.48 13.98
CA LEU A 170 -3.70 -14.50 13.60
C LEU A 170 -2.63 -14.35 14.70
N GLY A 171 -2.88 -14.90 15.89
CA GLY A 171 -2.04 -14.76 17.08
C GLY A 171 -2.30 -13.48 17.85
N GLU A 172 -1.38 -13.16 18.75
CA GLU A 172 -1.49 -12.03 19.68
C GLU A 172 -1.55 -10.66 18.99
N PRO A 173 -2.09 -9.62 19.64
CA PRO A 173 -2.08 -8.26 19.11
C PRO A 173 -0.65 -7.77 18.81
N LEU A 174 -0.47 -7.05 17.69
CA LEU A 174 0.76 -6.34 17.35
C LEU A 174 0.86 -4.98 18.04
N THR A 175 -0.05 -4.64 18.97
CA THR A 175 -0.07 -3.35 19.64
C THR A 175 1.26 -2.93 20.27
N PRO A 176 2.14 -3.82 20.78
CA PRO A 176 3.46 -3.42 21.27
C PRO A 176 4.43 -2.92 20.19
N PHE A 177 4.15 -3.21 18.92
CA PHE A 177 5.01 -2.85 17.78
C PHE A 177 4.42 -1.69 16.95
N ILE A 178 3.22 -1.22 17.30
CA ILE A 178 2.53 -0.12 16.60
C ILE A 178 2.69 1.15 17.42
N GLU A 179 3.32 2.16 16.83
CA GLU A 179 3.44 3.49 17.43
C GLU A 179 2.20 4.32 17.14
N THR A 180 1.84 4.46 15.86
CA THR A 180 0.69 5.24 15.41
C THR A 180 -0.16 4.47 14.42
N PHE A 181 -1.48 4.60 14.51
CA PHE A 181 -2.43 4.12 13.50
C PHE A 181 -3.35 5.25 13.05
N VAL A 182 -3.28 5.61 11.77
CA VAL A 182 -4.14 6.60 11.12
C VAL A 182 -5.04 5.89 10.12
N GLY A 183 -6.36 6.00 10.32
CA GLY A 183 -7.36 5.49 9.39
C GLY A 183 -8.09 6.62 8.66
N VAL A 184 -8.07 6.60 7.33
CA VAL A 184 -8.69 7.61 6.47
C VAL A 184 -9.94 7.03 5.83
N SER A 185 -11.12 7.55 6.18
CA SER A 185 -12.41 7.20 5.57
C SER A 185 -12.78 5.70 5.62
N GLY A 186 -12.43 5.01 6.72
CA GLY A 186 -12.66 3.57 6.87
C GLY A 186 -14.06 3.19 7.36
N PRO A 187 -14.74 2.19 6.76
CA PRO A 187 -16.08 1.74 7.17
C PRO A 187 -16.02 0.78 8.38
N ASN A 188 -15.53 1.26 9.52
CA ASN A 188 -15.35 0.43 10.74
C ASN A 188 -16.65 -0.18 11.30
N HIS A 189 -17.80 0.39 10.93
CA HIS A 189 -19.13 -0.07 11.35
C HIS A 189 -19.99 -0.54 10.16
N GLY A 190 -19.33 -0.92 9.05
CA GLY A 190 -19.99 -1.26 7.80
C GLY A 190 -20.39 -0.03 6.97
N ALA A 191 -20.87 -0.29 5.76
CA ALA A 191 -21.43 0.73 4.87
C ALA A 191 -22.89 0.36 4.57
N ARG A 192 -23.80 1.34 4.66
CA ARG A 192 -25.22 1.12 4.35
C ARG A 192 -25.44 1.09 2.84
N PRO A 193 -26.19 0.12 2.28
CA PRO A 193 -26.39 -0.05 0.84
C PRO A 193 -26.90 1.21 0.11
N GLU A 194 -27.68 2.08 0.75
CA GLU A 194 -28.21 3.29 0.10
C GLU A 194 -27.10 4.30 -0.27
N VAL A 195 -25.98 4.28 0.46
CA VAL A 195 -24.80 5.13 0.20
C VAL A 195 -23.97 4.57 -0.95
N ILE A 196 -24.14 3.30 -1.30
CA ILE A 196 -23.31 2.56 -2.26
C ILE A 196 -23.88 2.55 -3.68
N ASN A 197 -25.01 3.23 -3.91
CA ASN A 197 -25.46 3.52 -5.26
C ASN A 197 -24.47 4.52 -5.89
N PRO A 198 -23.87 4.25 -7.07
CA PRO A 198 -22.90 5.15 -7.69
C PRO A 198 -23.44 6.57 -7.92
N LEU A 199 -24.76 6.71 -8.11
CA LEU A 199 -25.42 8.01 -8.20
C LEU A 199 -25.47 8.76 -6.85
N PHE A 200 -25.50 8.04 -5.74
CA PHE A 200 -25.56 8.59 -4.38
C PHE A 200 -24.16 8.83 -3.80
N PHE A 201 -23.15 8.04 -4.17
CA PHE A 201 -21.75 8.32 -3.83
C PHE A 201 -21.30 9.67 -4.37
N HIS A 202 -21.75 10.02 -5.59
CA HIS A 202 -21.45 11.31 -6.20
C HIS A 202 -22.17 12.47 -5.49
N SER A 203 -23.41 12.27 -5.02
CA SER A 203 -24.18 13.30 -4.31
C SER A 203 -23.74 13.49 -2.87
N VAL A 204 -23.33 12.42 -2.17
CA VAL A 204 -22.86 12.49 -0.78
C VAL A 204 -21.46 13.10 -0.69
N LEU A 205 -20.57 12.82 -1.65
CA LEU A 205 -19.32 13.57 -1.80
C LEU A 205 -19.60 15.06 -2.08
N GLN A 206 -20.59 15.37 -2.92
CA GLN A 206 -21.00 16.77 -3.19
C GLN A 206 -21.57 17.44 -1.92
N GLU A 207 -22.48 16.81 -1.18
CA GLU A 207 -23.08 17.40 0.02
C GLU A 207 -22.10 17.53 1.20
N MET A 208 -21.15 16.60 1.36
CA MET A 208 -20.06 16.72 2.33
C MET A 208 -19.09 17.86 1.98
N LEU A 209 -19.01 18.27 0.71
CA LEU A 209 -18.19 19.41 0.25
C LEU A 209 -18.89 20.77 0.42
N PHE A 210 -20.23 20.82 0.46
CA PHE A 210 -20.99 22.09 0.47
C PHE A 210 -21.58 22.50 1.83
N ASN A 211 -21.65 21.61 2.83
CA ASN A 211 -22.22 21.92 4.15
C ASN A 211 -21.22 21.77 5.32
N LEU A 212 -20.03 22.37 5.19
CA LEU A 212 -19.11 22.53 6.32
C LEU A 212 -19.20 23.96 6.88
N PRO A 213 -19.38 24.15 8.20
CA PRO A 213 -19.35 25.46 8.83
C PRO A 213 -17.99 26.13 8.58
N SER A 214 -18.02 27.44 8.39
CA SER A 214 -16.91 28.31 7.94
C SER A 214 -15.62 28.27 8.79
N SER A 215 -15.58 27.51 9.88
CA SER A 215 -14.38 27.28 10.70
C SER A 215 -13.57 26.04 10.30
N LEU A 216 -14.10 25.15 9.46
CA LEU A 216 -13.41 23.94 8.97
C LEU A 216 -12.88 24.07 7.54
N THR A 217 -13.18 25.19 6.88
CA THR A 217 -12.79 25.46 5.48
C THR A 217 -11.28 25.58 5.30
N LEU A 218 -10.54 26.00 6.33
CA LEU A 218 -9.09 26.22 6.23
C LEU A 218 -8.26 24.93 6.30
N THR A 219 -8.74 23.90 6.99
CA THR A 219 -8.03 22.61 7.11
C THR A 219 -8.21 21.74 5.86
N LEU A 220 -9.38 21.84 5.20
CA LEU A 220 -9.65 21.08 3.97
C LEU A 220 -9.08 21.74 2.71
N LEU A 221 -8.87 23.06 2.71
CA LEU A 221 -8.22 23.77 1.59
C LEU A 221 -6.76 23.35 1.38
N ILE A 222 -6.07 22.90 2.43
CA ILE A 222 -4.72 22.30 2.30
C ILE A 222 -4.80 20.99 1.49
N SER A 223 -5.90 20.25 1.60
CA SER A 223 -6.13 19.03 0.83
C SER A 223 -6.52 19.31 -0.63
N TYR A 224 -7.23 20.41 -0.93
CA TYR A 224 -7.67 20.73 -2.29
C TYR A 224 -6.64 21.52 -3.13
N GLY A 225 -5.81 22.37 -2.49
CA GLY A 225 -4.73 23.09 -3.18
C GLY A 225 -3.67 22.14 -3.76
N ALA A 226 -3.46 20.99 -3.13
CA ALA A 226 -2.60 19.93 -3.64
C ALA A 226 -3.25 19.18 -4.81
N VAL A 227 -4.56 18.90 -4.74
CA VAL A 227 -5.31 18.11 -5.75
C VAL A 227 -5.42 18.81 -7.09
N ASN A 228 -5.52 20.14 -7.17
CA ASN A 228 -5.68 20.80 -8.47
C ASN A 228 -4.39 20.91 -9.32
N LYS A 229 -3.24 20.48 -8.79
CA LYS A 229 -2.01 20.28 -9.59
C LYS A 229 -1.86 18.83 -10.12
N PHE A 230 -2.81 17.93 -9.82
CA PHE A 230 -2.79 16.49 -10.17
C PHE A 230 -3.07 16.14 -11.64
N LEU A 231 -3.29 17.11 -12.55
CA LEU A 231 -3.63 16.83 -13.95
C LEU A 231 -2.52 17.13 -14.98
N SER A 232 -1.27 17.28 -14.56
CA SER A 232 -0.13 17.20 -15.50
C SER A 232 0.82 16.12 -15.06
N GLY A 233 0.64 14.93 -15.65
CA GLY A 233 1.60 13.84 -15.53
C GLY A 233 2.95 14.27 -16.08
N GLU A 234 4.01 13.93 -15.34
CA GLU A 234 5.34 13.75 -15.90
C GLU A 234 5.93 12.46 -15.34
N ASP A 235 6.50 11.71 -16.29
CA ASP A 235 7.03 10.37 -16.17
C ASP A 235 8.19 10.23 -15.20
N CYS A 236 8.31 9.00 -14.71
CA CYS A 236 9.45 8.43 -14.01
C CYS A 236 10.80 8.96 -14.53
N LYS A 237 11.46 9.81 -13.74
CA LYS A 237 12.91 10.02 -13.80
C LYS A 237 13.49 9.74 -12.42
N ARG A 238 14.27 8.67 -12.31
CA ARG A 238 15.24 8.46 -11.24
C ARG A 238 16.60 9.01 -11.68
N ASN A 239 17.27 9.72 -10.77
CA ASN A 239 18.73 9.74 -10.71
C ASN A 239 19.19 8.48 -9.97
#